data_AF-A0A3D5ZFT3-F1
#
_entry.id   AF-A0A3D5ZFT3-F1
#
_cell.length_a   1.000
_cell.length_b   1.000
_cell.length_c   1.000
_cell.angle_alpha   90.00
_cell.angle_beta   90.00
_cell.angle_gamma   90.00
#
_symmetry.space_group_name_H-M   'P 1'
#
loop_
_entity.id
_entity.type
_entity.pdbx_description
1 polymer ?
#
loop_
_entity_poly.entity_id
_entity_poly.type
_entity_poly.pdbx_seq_one_letter_code
_entity_poly.pdbx_strand_id
1 'polypeptide(L)'
;MFGLANPRRFMSFTDYALPIATALTVVLTIVGLYWGLVLAPEDYQQGDTVRIMFVHVPAAWMAMACYLVIAVASLCSLIWRHPLADMAARQTAPVGAAFTALALITGSLWGAPMWGTWWVWDA
;
A
#
# COMPACT_ATOMS: atom_id res chain seq x y z
N MET A 1 -5.28 16.51 -26.42
CA MET A 1 -4.66 16.06 -25.17
C MET A 1 -5.69 16.22 -24.05
N PHE A 2 -5.77 15.33 -23.05
CA PHE A 2 -6.83 15.24 -21.99
C PHE A 2 -8.08 14.39 -22.30
N GLY A 3 -7.94 13.27 -23.03
CA GLY A 3 -9.08 12.39 -23.32
C GLY A 3 -9.79 11.80 -22.09
N LEU A 4 -9.04 11.54 -21.01
CA LEU A 4 -9.54 10.95 -19.76
C LEU A 4 -9.96 11.97 -18.70
N ALA A 5 -9.78 13.27 -18.94
CA ALA A 5 -10.37 14.30 -18.09
C ALA A 5 -11.90 14.41 -18.28
N ASN A 6 -12.41 13.88 -19.40
CA ASN A 6 -13.85 13.75 -19.65
C ASN A 6 -14.41 12.59 -18.80
N PRO A 7 -15.34 12.85 -17.85
CA PRO A 7 -15.88 11.83 -16.96
C PRO A 7 -16.47 10.62 -17.70
N ARG A 8 -17.15 10.83 -18.83
CA ARG A 8 -17.76 9.75 -19.59
C ARG A 8 -16.71 8.78 -20.17
N ARG A 9 -15.60 9.34 -20.68
CA ARG A 9 -14.48 8.55 -21.21
C ARG A 9 -13.69 7.88 -20.10
N PHE A 10 -13.53 8.55 -18.96
CA PHE A 10 -12.91 7.97 -17.77
C PHE A 10 -13.72 6.78 -17.25
N MET A 11 -15.03 6.91 -17.10
CA MET A 11 -15.91 5.83 -16.65
C MET A 11 -15.87 4.64 -17.62
N SER A 12 -15.99 4.87 -18.93
CA SER A 12 -15.93 3.77 -19.92
C SER A 12 -14.60 3.00 -19.90
N PHE A 13 -13.51 3.69 -19.57
CA PHE A 13 -12.20 3.04 -19.40
C PHE A 13 -12.14 2.24 -18.10
N THR A 14 -12.58 2.85 -17.00
CA THR A 14 -12.57 2.22 -15.67
C THR A 14 -13.47 0.99 -15.60
N ASP A 15 -14.61 0.97 -16.31
CA ASP A 15 -15.51 -0.18 -16.37
C ASP A 15 -14.81 -1.46 -16.87
N TYR A 16 -13.79 -1.31 -17.72
CA TYR A 16 -12.97 -2.43 -18.19
C TYR A 16 -11.69 -2.62 -17.37
N ALA A 17 -11.00 -1.53 -17.04
CA ALA A 17 -9.70 -1.59 -16.37
C ALA A 17 -9.81 -2.03 -14.89
N LEU A 18 -10.85 -1.58 -14.18
CA LEU A 18 -11.03 -1.85 -12.76
C LEU A 18 -11.19 -3.35 -12.44
N PRO A 19 -12.08 -4.13 -13.09
CA PRO A 19 -12.22 -5.55 -12.76
C PRO A 19 -10.93 -6.34 -13.02
N ILE A 20 -10.18 -6.00 -14.08
CA ILE A 20 -8.89 -6.62 -14.39
C ILE A 20 -7.85 -6.28 -13.32
N ALA A 21 -7.74 -5.00 -12.96
CA ALA A 21 -6.83 -4.55 -11.92
C ALA A 21 -7.17 -5.22 -10.58
N THR A 22 -8.45 -5.28 -10.19
CA THR A 22 -8.91 -5.96 -8.98
C THR A 22 -8.57 -7.45 -8.98
N ALA A 23 -8.84 -8.14 -10.10
CA ALA A 23 -8.49 -9.57 -10.22
C ALA A 23 -6.99 -9.79 -10.08
N LEU A 24 -6.16 -8.98 -10.75
CA LEU A 24 -4.71 -9.05 -10.63
C LEU A 24 -4.25 -8.74 -9.20
N THR A 25 -4.79 -7.71 -8.55
CA THR A 25 -4.48 -7.39 -7.15
C THR A 25 -4.78 -8.58 -6.25
N VAL A 26 -5.98 -9.16 -6.32
CA VAL A 26 -6.36 -10.30 -5.48
C VAL A 26 -5.45 -11.50 -5.72
N VAL A 27 -5.21 -11.87 -6.99
CA VAL A 27 -4.37 -13.03 -7.32
C VAL A 27 -2.94 -12.82 -6.85
N LEU A 28 -2.32 -11.68 -7.17
CA LEU A 28 -0.94 -11.39 -6.79
C LEU A 28 -0.78 -11.27 -5.27
N THR A 29 -1.75 -10.71 -4.55
CA THR A 29 -1.72 -10.65 -3.08
C THR A 29 -1.81 -12.06 -2.48
N ILE A 30 -2.71 -12.92 -2.95
CA ILE A 30 -2.83 -14.30 -2.42
C ILE A 30 -1.55 -15.09 -2.69
N VAL A 31 -1.02 -15.02 -3.92
CA VAL A 31 0.22 -15.72 -4.30
C VAL A 31 1.40 -15.19 -3.49
N GLY A 32 1.54 -13.86 -3.36
CA GLY A 32 2.61 -13.23 -2.59
C GLY A 32 2.55 -13.59 -1.11
N LEU A 33 1.35 -13.60 -0.51
CA LEU A 33 1.18 -14.03 0.89
C LEU A 33 1.52 -15.51 1.08
N TYR A 34 1.11 -16.38 0.16
CA TYR A 34 1.45 -17.80 0.22
C TYR A 34 2.97 -18.01 0.11
N TRP A 35 3.63 -17.33 -0.83
CA TRP A 35 5.07 -17.40 -0.98
C TRP A 35 5.81 -16.87 0.25
N GLY A 36 5.42 -15.70 0.77
CA GLY A 36 6.12 -15.06 1.89
C GLY A 36 5.87 -15.72 3.25
N LEU A 37 4.65 -16.20 3.51
CA LEU A 37 4.27 -16.73 4.84
C LEU A 37 4.37 -18.25 4.95
N VAL A 38 4.31 -18.98 3.83
CA VAL A 38 4.30 -20.45 3.83
C VAL A 38 5.56 -21.04 3.21
N LEU A 39 5.97 -20.58 2.03
CA LEU A 39 7.09 -21.18 1.30
C LEU A 39 8.46 -20.61 1.68
N ALA A 40 8.52 -19.35 2.12
CA ALA A 40 9.78 -18.72 2.46
C ALA A 40 10.49 -19.49 3.58
N PRO A 41 11.75 -19.89 3.39
CA PRO A 41 12.51 -20.56 4.45
C PRO A 41 12.71 -19.62 5.64
N GLU A 42 12.97 -20.20 6.80
CA GLU A 42 13.42 -19.44 7.96
C GLU A 42 14.75 -18.74 7.69
N ASP A 43 14.93 -17.54 8.26
CA ASP A 43 16.21 -16.85 8.20
C ASP A 43 17.17 -17.36 9.27
N TYR A 44 18.46 -17.38 8.98
CA TYR A 44 19.49 -17.85 9.90
C TYR A 44 19.54 -17.08 11.23
N GLN A 45 19.24 -15.77 11.22
CA GLN A 45 19.24 -14.94 12.42
C GLN A 45 17.84 -14.72 12.99
N GLN A 46 16.84 -14.56 12.12
CA GLN A 46 15.48 -14.17 12.55
C GLN A 46 14.53 -15.35 12.72
N GLY A 47 14.92 -16.56 12.29
CA GLY A 47 14.05 -17.73 12.21
C GLY A 47 12.80 -17.45 11.37
N ASP A 48 11.65 -17.96 11.80
CA ASP A 48 10.35 -17.71 11.16
C ASP A 48 9.90 -16.25 11.22
N THR A 49 10.44 -15.44 12.14
CA THR A 49 10.05 -14.02 12.30
C THR A 49 10.32 -13.21 11.02
N VAL A 50 11.29 -13.63 10.20
CA VAL A 50 11.57 -13.01 8.89
C VAL A 50 10.32 -12.97 8.00
N ARG A 51 9.40 -13.93 8.16
CA ARG A 51 8.21 -14.01 7.31
C ARG A 51 7.30 -12.80 7.47
N ILE A 52 7.33 -12.14 8.64
CA ILE A 52 6.62 -10.88 8.89
C ILE A 52 7.11 -9.78 7.94
N MET A 53 8.39 -9.79 7.54
CA MET A 53 8.96 -8.78 6.64
C MET A 53 8.35 -8.79 5.23
N PHE A 54 7.89 -9.95 4.75
CA PHE A 54 7.17 -10.05 3.48
C PHE A 54 5.80 -9.36 3.50
N VAL A 55 5.28 -9.02 4.68
CA VAL A 55 4.07 -8.20 4.83
C VAL A 55 4.44 -6.76 5.23
N HIS A 56 5.33 -6.62 6.21
CA HIS A 56 5.71 -5.33 6.79
C HIS A 56 6.34 -4.39 5.75
N VAL A 57 7.37 -4.86 5.04
CA VAL A 57 8.14 -4.00 4.13
C VAL A 57 7.26 -3.52 2.98
N PRO A 58 6.50 -4.37 2.26
CA PRO A 58 5.58 -3.90 1.25
C PRO A 58 4.50 -2.97 1.79
N ALA A 59 3.97 -3.21 3.00
CA ALA A 59 2.98 -2.33 3.62
C ALA A 59 3.55 -0.93 3.90
N ALA A 60 4.79 -0.85 4.41
CA ALA A 60 5.47 0.42 4.64
C ALA A 60 5.69 1.20 3.33
N TRP A 61 6.16 0.53 2.28
CA TRP A 61 6.30 1.14 0.95
C TRP A 61 4.97 1.62 0.38
N MET A 62 3.91 0.83 0.53
CA MET A 62 2.58 1.21 0.06
C MET A 62 2.00 2.39 0.83
N ALA A 63 2.18 2.44 2.16
CA ALA A 63 1.80 3.58 2.97
C ALA A 63 2.47 4.88 2.47
N MET A 64 3.79 4.86 2.27
CA MET A 64 4.54 6.01 1.74
C MET A 64 4.08 6.40 0.34
N ALA A 65 3.87 5.43 -0.56
CA ALA A 65 3.39 5.68 -1.91
C ALA A 65 1.99 6.33 -1.91
N CYS A 66 1.07 5.83 -1.08
CA CYS A 66 -0.27 6.42 -0.93
C CYS A 66 -0.18 7.86 -0.40
N TYR A 67 0.66 8.15 0.58
CA TYR A 67 0.84 9.53 1.07
C TYR A 67 1.46 10.45 0.02
N LEU A 68 2.39 9.95 -0.80
CA LEU A 68 2.92 10.70 -1.94
C LEU A 68 1.83 11.02 -2.96
N VAL A 69 0.98 10.03 -3.29
CA VAL A 69 -0.18 10.24 -4.19
C VAL A 69 -1.13 11.28 -3.61
N ILE A 70 -1.45 11.21 -2.32
CA ILE A 70 -2.30 12.22 -1.65
C ILE A 70 -1.66 13.60 -1.74
N ALA A 71 -0.36 13.73 -1.46
CA ALA A 71 0.35 15.01 -1.54
C ALA A 71 0.33 15.59 -2.96
N VAL A 72 0.68 14.79 -3.98
CA VAL A 72 0.67 15.22 -5.39
C VAL A 72 -0.74 15.56 -5.85
N ALA A 73 -1.74 14.71 -5.53
CA ALA A 73 -3.13 14.95 -5.91
C ALA A 73 -3.71 16.21 -5.24
N SER A 74 -3.36 16.46 -3.97
CA SER A 74 -3.78 17.65 -3.24
C SER A 74 -3.12 18.91 -3.78
N LEU A 75 -1.82 18.86 -4.12
CA LEU A 75 -1.12 19.95 -4.83
C LEU A 75 -1.77 20.23 -6.19
N CYS A 76 -2.10 19.17 -6.95
CA CYS A 76 -2.75 19.32 -8.24
C CYS A 76 -4.15 19.94 -8.12
N SER A 77 -4.91 19.51 -7.10
CA SER A 77 -6.21 20.09 -6.77
C SER A 77 -6.09 21.57 -6.38
N LEU A 78 -5.09 21.92 -5.57
CA LEU A 78 -4.87 23.29 -5.11
C LEU A 78 -4.46 24.24 -6.25
N ILE A 79 -3.51 23.82 -7.10
CA ILE A 79 -2.93 24.66 -8.16
C ILE A 79 -3.87 24.78 -9.35
N TRP A 80 -4.36 23.64 -9.87
CA TRP A 80 -5.13 23.59 -11.12
C TRP A 80 -6.64 23.44 -10.90
N ARG A 81 -7.11 23.27 -9.66
CA ARG A 81 -8.54 23.03 -9.34
C ARG A 81 -9.12 21.86 -10.12
N HIS A 82 -8.30 20.82 -10.31
CA HIS A 82 -8.70 19.66 -11.10
C HIS A 82 -9.63 18.74 -10.29
N PRO A 83 -10.90 18.54 -10.69
CA PRO A 83 -11.90 17.86 -9.86
C PRO A 83 -11.57 16.38 -9.60
N LEU A 84 -10.90 15.70 -10.54
CA LEU A 84 -10.47 14.31 -10.32
C LEU A 84 -9.28 14.20 -9.35
N ALA A 85 -8.49 15.27 -9.18
CA ALA A 85 -7.34 15.24 -8.28
C ALA A 85 -7.79 15.24 -6.82
N ASP A 86 -8.80 16.05 -6.48
CA ASP A 86 -9.41 16.05 -5.15
C ASP A 86 -10.02 14.67 -4.81
N MET A 87 -10.75 14.09 -5.77
CA MET A 87 -11.32 12.76 -5.62
C MET A 87 -10.24 11.69 -5.43
N ALA A 88 -9.14 11.74 -6.19
CA ALA A 88 -8.02 10.82 -6.03
C ALA A 88 -7.39 10.90 -4.62
N ALA A 89 -7.16 12.12 -4.11
CA ALA A 89 -6.65 12.31 -2.76
C ALA A 89 -7.59 11.69 -1.70
N ARG A 90 -8.89 11.96 -1.81
CA ARG A 90 -9.91 11.46 -0.88
C ARG A 90 -10.05 9.94 -0.89
N GLN A 91 -9.98 9.31 -2.06
CA GLN A 91 -10.06 7.85 -2.19
C GLN A 91 -8.77 7.14 -1.77
N THR A 92 -7.61 7.79 -1.93
CA THR A 92 -6.32 7.22 -1.54
C THR A 92 -6.11 7.25 -0.02
N ALA A 93 -6.67 8.25 0.69
CA ALA A 93 -6.53 8.42 2.13
C ALA A 93 -6.83 7.17 2.98
N PRO A 94 -8.00 6.49 2.86
CA PRO A 94 -8.28 5.30 3.66
C PRO A 94 -7.35 4.13 3.34
N VAL A 95 -6.92 3.99 2.08
CA VAL A 95 -5.97 2.95 1.66
C VAL A 95 -4.60 3.19 2.28
N GLY A 96 -4.11 4.43 2.21
CA GLY A 96 -2.86 4.83 2.86
C GLY A 96 -2.90 4.57 4.37
N ALA A 97 -3.97 5.00 5.04
CA ALA A 97 -4.15 4.78 6.48
C ALA A 97 -4.17 3.28 6.85
N ALA A 98 -4.82 2.43 6.05
CA ALA A 98 -4.83 0.98 6.27
C ALA A 98 -3.43 0.37 6.15
N PHE A 99 -2.66 0.74 5.13
CA PHE A 99 -1.28 0.28 4.97
C PHE A 99 -0.35 0.83 6.06
N THR A 100 -0.57 2.07 6.53
CA THR A 100 0.16 2.62 7.67
C THR A 100 -0.13 1.82 8.94
N ALA A 101 -1.40 1.52 9.22
CA ALA A 101 -1.77 0.71 10.37
C ALA A 101 -1.15 -0.69 10.27
N LEU A 102 -1.21 -1.32 9.09
CA LEU A 102 -0.61 -2.63 8.84
C LEU A 102 0.92 -2.59 9.04
N ALA A 103 1.61 -1.57 8.52
CA ALA A 103 3.03 -1.39 8.70
C ALA A 103 3.41 -1.22 10.18
N LEU A 104 2.68 -0.39 10.93
CA LEU A 104 2.93 -0.20 12.36
C LEU A 104 2.68 -1.50 13.16
N ILE A 105 1.57 -2.18 12.92
CA ILE A 105 1.24 -3.43 13.63
C ILE A 105 2.27 -4.52 13.32
N THR A 106 2.61 -4.72 12.05
CA THR A 106 3.57 -5.76 11.67
C THR A 106 5.00 -5.41 12.07
N GLY A 107 5.37 -4.13 12.06
CA GLY A 107 6.66 -3.66 12.54
C GLY A 107 6.85 -3.90 14.02
N SER A 108 5.80 -3.66 14.83
CA SER A 108 5.86 -3.93 16.26
C SER A 108 5.91 -5.43 16.59
N LEU A 109 5.15 -6.25 15.86
CA LEU A 109 5.17 -7.71 15.98
C LEU A 109 6.54 -8.30 15.65
N TRP A 110 7.24 -7.75 14.66
CA TRP A 110 8.61 -8.15 14.35
C TRP A 110 9.61 -7.58 15.36
N GLY A 111 9.43 -6.34 15.83
CA GLY A 111 10.33 -5.70 16.80
C GLY A 111 10.38 -6.43 18.14
N ALA A 112 9.24 -6.93 18.63
CA ALA A 112 9.14 -7.60 19.93
C ALA A 112 10.17 -8.75 20.13
N PRO A 113 10.25 -9.77 19.25
CA PRO A 113 11.26 -10.82 19.38
C PRO A 113 12.68 -10.37 19.04
N MET A 114 12.85 -9.38 18.16
CA MET A 114 14.16 -8.99 17.63
C MET A 114 14.90 -8.01 18.53
N TRP A 115 14.17 -7.14 19.20
CA TRP A 115 14.71 -6.08 20.07
C TRP A 115 14.35 -6.27 21.54
N GLY A 116 13.53 -7.28 21.87
CA GLY A 116 12.95 -7.46 23.20
C GLY A 116 11.91 -6.41 23.58
N THR A 117 11.55 -5.51 22.66
CA THR A 117 10.56 -4.43 22.85
C THR A 117 9.80 -4.18 21.54
N TRP A 118 8.55 -3.71 21.64
CA TRP A 118 7.68 -3.51 20.48
C TRP A 118 8.11 -2.35 19.58
N TRP A 119 8.75 -1.34 20.15
CA TRP A 119 9.28 -0.17 19.44
C TRP A 119 10.45 0.39 20.23
N VAL A 120 11.50 0.76 19.51
CA VAL A 120 12.62 1.54 20.05
C VAL A 120 12.98 2.61 19.03
N TRP A 121 13.10 3.85 19.48
CA TRP A 121 13.45 5.00 18.62
C TRP A 121 14.91 5.44 18.81
N ASP A 122 15.53 4.99 19.90
CA ASP A 122 16.87 5.38 20.36
C ASP A 122 17.94 4.31 20.06
N ALA A 123 17.63 3.35 19.17
CA ALA A 123 18.56 2.29 18.79
C ALA A 123 19.80 2.81 18.07
#